data_AF-A0A2M7KJA9-F1
#
_entry.id   AF-A0A2M7KJA9-F1
#
_cell.length_a   1.000
_cell.length_b   1.000
_cell.length_c   1.000
_cell.angle_alpha   90.00
_cell.angle_beta   90.00
_cell.angle_gamma   90.00
#
_symmetry.space_group_name_H-M   'P 1'
#
loop_
_entity.id
_entity.type
_entity.pdbx_description
1 polymer ?
#
loop_
_entity_poly.entity_id
_entity_poly.type
_entity_poly.pdbx_seq_one_letter_code
_entity_poly.pdbx_strand_id
1 'polypeptide(L)'
;TISFKIVDAGDPHRYQWKVYVRDTRANEWNVDGEGNVLVEGETDGPGEVTAHLNDPAATNQTQTGELEDWGTYTFDLYVQEVDEGGGEFEFLDCWWFKSPYKLKIPATMPGVTNAEGSPAKGHRLYFETDPAGMECAKVDYYLEDTLEPTQFGVDLLGPELDPVAHLTATGDDLAPNVPHIGKLLHNFGAPPPEIGAEHIAVFAGADAHGPEYRDHCGKRMLAVNDRQALGNWKVKHVHFMTLDYSAPQPFADHIFRQGEALFVEVALERTAEGPGAPASVGVRLRSTVTDPAGFALQVPRHHTTADGKLAYYRPTLGDEPSIGPQTDAAAGVIGVKATGESVHERTTHDDHDYSDSEAVPYGAERGKGRAAADVSEARGVLPANLEYLQAAGVEFLVVSSAADPTKKDKVPAKNQADLLYFSGHGRVATGRIYNESYMEWPDHTVSVADIDPGSNWTQDLDCFTISGCSVLQIYTITDIPVQVHNEDGSTTTYTNSPGVDWADTCLLGRSPGGPLKALCGYYGSAPRDSVTKTADGRALTQVVASALTCNNSSGAAWAAAWMTANSETRLGVGVKACAMDGSTYWWNKPNLVLLPLPPHNEWHVETSAY
;
A
#
# COMPACT_ATOMS: atom_id res chain seq x y z
N THR A 1 8.64 5.46 -12.59
CA THR A 1 8.66 6.93 -12.51
C THR A 1 10.09 7.40 -12.35
N ILE A 2 10.51 8.46 -13.03
CA ILE A 2 11.83 9.09 -12.88
C ILE A 2 11.60 10.53 -12.42
N SER A 3 12.23 10.94 -11.31
CA SER A 3 12.13 12.31 -10.81
C SER A 3 13.50 12.99 -10.83
N PHE A 4 13.54 14.25 -11.25
CA PHE A 4 14.77 15.04 -11.34
C PHE A 4 14.50 16.51 -11.06
N LYS A 5 15.55 17.28 -10.73
CA LYS A 5 15.45 18.70 -10.45
C LYS A 5 16.27 19.50 -11.46
N ILE A 6 15.63 20.46 -12.12
CA ILE A 6 16.28 21.45 -12.98
C ILE A 6 16.70 22.63 -12.09
N VAL A 7 17.94 23.08 -12.22
CA VAL A 7 18.50 24.23 -11.50
C VAL A 7 19.15 25.15 -12.50
N ASP A 8 18.77 26.42 -12.48
CA ASP A 8 19.38 27.49 -13.28
C ASP A 8 19.66 28.67 -12.35
N ALA A 9 20.86 29.24 -12.49
CA ALA A 9 21.36 30.33 -11.65
C ALA A 9 21.23 31.72 -12.30
N GLY A 10 20.75 31.83 -13.55
CA GLY A 10 20.86 33.04 -14.36
C GLY A 10 19.55 33.73 -14.74
N ASP A 11 18.54 32.99 -15.20
CA ASP A 11 17.30 33.55 -15.76
C ASP A 11 16.20 32.45 -15.80
N PRO A 12 14.95 32.65 -15.35
CA PRO A 12 13.93 31.62 -15.45
C PRO A 12 13.47 31.41 -16.90
N HIS A 13 14.06 30.44 -17.59
CA HIS A 13 13.58 29.95 -18.89
C HIS A 13 12.46 28.91 -18.73
N ARG A 14 11.65 28.72 -19.78
CA ARG A 14 10.88 27.49 -19.94
C ARG A 14 11.83 26.38 -20.38
N TYR A 15 11.66 25.16 -19.89
CA TYR A 15 12.49 24.02 -20.28
C TYR A 15 11.65 22.93 -20.93
N GLN A 16 12.14 22.39 -22.03
CA GLN A 16 11.76 21.07 -22.56
C GLN A 16 12.68 20.03 -21.95
N TRP A 17 12.14 18.88 -21.58
CA TRP A 17 12.93 17.77 -21.07
C TRP A 17 12.53 16.47 -21.76
N LYS A 18 13.51 15.56 -21.89
CA LYS A 18 13.33 14.23 -22.47
C LYS A 18 14.06 13.19 -21.63
N VAL A 19 13.41 12.08 -21.35
CA VAL A 19 13.97 10.91 -20.68
C VAL A 19 13.95 9.77 -21.68
N TYR A 20 15.14 9.34 -22.11
CA TYR A 20 15.29 8.13 -22.91
C TYR A 20 15.58 6.97 -21.97
N VAL A 21 14.87 5.87 -22.08
CA VAL A 21 15.15 4.63 -21.35
C VAL A 21 15.44 3.54 -22.38
N ARG A 22 16.56 2.84 -22.20
CA ARG A 22 17.01 1.77 -23.11
C ARG A 22 17.33 0.50 -22.36
N ASP A 23 17.25 -0.62 -23.06
CA ASP A 23 17.77 -1.89 -22.61
C ASP A 23 19.31 -1.91 -22.62
N THR A 24 19.95 -2.28 -21.50
CA THR A 24 21.38 -2.54 -21.34
C THR A 24 21.93 -3.56 -22.34
N ARG A 25 21.08 -4.45 -22.88
CA ARG A 25 21.43 -5.47 -23.88
C ARG A 25 21.65 -4.90 -25.29
N ALA A 26 21.24 -3.66 -25.56
CA ALA A 26 21.39 -3.03 -26.87
C ALA A 26 22.85 -2.64 -27.15
N ASN A 27 23.38 -3.07 -28.30
CA ASN A 27 24.80 -2.92 -28.65
C ASN A 27 25.21 -1.50 -29.09
N GLU A 28 24.27 -0.66 -29.55
CA GLU A 28 24.57 0.69 -30.04
C GLU A 28 23.51 1.70 -29.57
N TRP A 29 23.95 2.92 -29.24
CA TRP A 29 23.05 4.03 -28.94
C TRP A 29 22.71 4.76 -30.24
N ASN A 30 21.42 4.77 -30.58
CA ASN A 30 20.88 5.58 -31.65
C ASN A 30 19.61 6.27 -31.13
N VAL A 31 19.59 7.61 -31.15
CA VAL A 31 18.42 8.43 -30.75
C VAL A 31 17.18 8.03 -31.55
N ASP A 32 17.39 7.62 -32.80
CA ASP A 32 16.36 7.21 -33.75
C ASP A 32 16.26 5.68 -33.86
N GLY A 33 16.93 4.94 -32.98
CA GLY A 33 16.95 3.48 -32.98
C GLY A 33 15.64 2.87 -32.47
N GLU A 34 15.21 1.77 -33.10
CA GLU A 34 14.13 0.92 -32.58
C GLU A 34 14.51 0.37 -31.19
N GLY A 35 13.63 0.49 -30.19
CA GLY A 35 13.81 -0.11 -28.85
C GLY A 35 13.98 0.86 -27.67
N ASN A 36 13.89 2.18 -27.87
CA ASN A 36 13.98 3.17 -26.79
C ASN A 36 12.59 3.61 -26.32
N VAL A 37 12.39 3.75 -25.00
CA VAL A 37 11.23 4.46 -24.43
C VAL A 37 11.60 5.92 -24.25
N LEU A 38 10.92 6.81 -24.96
CA LEU A 38 11.06 8.25 -24.82
C LEU A 38 9.88 8.82 -24.03
N VAL A 39 10.17 9.53 -22.94
CA VAL A 39 9.20 10.37 -22.24
C VAL A 39 9.67 11.80 -22.31
N GLU A 40 8.84 12.71 -22.77
CA GLU A 40 9.20 14.12 -22.86
C GLU A 40 8.09 15.00 -22.27
N GLY A 41 8.47 16.21 -21.89
CA GLY A 41 7.55 17.19 -21.34
C GLY A 41 8.20 18.56 -21.22
N GLU A 42 7.50 19.49 -20.58
CA GLU A 42 7.95 20.86 -20.39
C GLU A 42 7.77 21.31 -18.94
N THR A 43 8.49 22.34 -18.52
CA THR A 43 8.28 23.07 -17.26
C THR A 43 8.54 24.56 -17.48
N ASP A 44 7.74 25.43 -16.85
CA ASP A 44 7.80 26.88 -16.99
C ASP A 44 8.97 27.54 -16.23
N GLY A 45 9.83 26.73 -15.63
CA GLY A 45 10.98 27.20 -14.86
C GLY A 45 11.79 26.08 -14.20
N PRO A 46 12.90 26.41 -13.54
CA PRO A 46 13.67 25.48 -12.73
C PRO A 46 12.80 24.93 -11.60
N GLY A 47 12.88 23.63 -11.34
CA GLY A 47 12.00 22.97 -10.39
C GLY A 47 12.12 21.46 -10.42
N GLU A 48 11.32 20.80 -9.59
CA GLU A 48 11.18 19.35 -9.62
C GLU A 48 10.29 18.93 -10.78
N VAL A 49 10.77 17.95 -11.53
CA VAL A 49 10.05 17.30 -12.62
C VAL A 49 9.90 15.83 -12.27
N THR A 50 8.70 15.30 -12.48
CA THR A 50 8.41 13.88 -12.33
C THR A 50 7.91 13.34 -13.66
N ALA A 51 8.75 12.54 -14.32
CA ALA A 51 8.43 11.84 -15.55
C ALA A 51 7.77 10.50 -15.22
N HIS A 52 6.51 10.36 -15.61
CA HIS A 52 5.81 9.10 -15.59
C HIS A 52 6.18 8.32 -16.86
N LEU A 53 7.00 7.29 -16.68
CA LEU A 53 7.17 6.26 -17.70
C LEU A 53 5.82 5.57 -17.84
N ASN A 54 5.07 5.92 -18.88
CA ASN A 54 3.97 5.08 -19.34
C ASN A 54 4.57 3.68 -19.54
N ASP A 55 3.89 2.67 -19.02
CA ASP A 55 4.37 1.28 -18.95
C ASP A 55 5.25 0.94 -20.17
N PRO A 56 6.56 0.70 -20.01
CA PRO A 56 7.46 0.33 -21.11
C PRO A 56 6.91 -0.82 -21.97
N ALA A 57 5.99 -1.62 -21.40
CA ALA A 57 5.21 -2.65 -22.06
C ALA A 57 4.37 -2.15 -23.26
N ALA A 58 4.06 -0.85 -23.36
CA ALA A 58 3.25 -0.29 -24.43
C ALA A 58 4.05 0.08 -25.69
N THR A 59 5.35 0.42 -25.56
CA THR A 59 6.17 0.90 -26.69
C THR A 59 7.27 -0.07 -27.11
N ASN A 60 7.74 -0.95 -26.23
CA ASN A 60 8.68 -2.03 -26.55
C ASN A 60 7.99 -3.40 -26.61
N GLN A 61 6.84 -3.48 -27.29
CA GLN A 61 6.39 -4.76 -27.84
C GLN A 61 7.40 -5.18 -28.92
N THR A 62 8.46 -5.87 -28.51
CA THR A 62 9.06 -6.87 -29.38
C THR A 62 7.91 -7.75 -29.89
N GLN A 63 7.95 -8.17 -31.16
CA GLN A 63 6.88 -8.91 -31.85
C GLN A 63 6.44 -10.23 -31.18
N THR A 64 6.99 -10.57 -30.01
CA THR A 64 6.70 -11.76 -29.21
C THR A 64 5.76 -11.49 -28.02
N GLY A 65 5.43 -10.24 -27.69
CA GLY A 65 4.44 -9.93 -26.64
C GLY A 65 4.89 -10.31 -25.22
N GLU A 66 6.19 -10.41 -24.98
CA GLU A 66 6.75 -10.69 -23.65
C GLU A 66 7.18 -9.39 -22.97
N LEU A 67 6.72 -9.19 -21.73
CA LEU A 67 7.27 -8.19 -20.83
C LEU A 67 8.76 -8.49 -20.64
N GLU A 68 9.64 -7.54 -20.97
CA GLU A 68 11.06 -7.66 -20.65
C GLU A 68 11.25 -7.66 -19.12
N ASP A 69 12.18 -8.50 -18.65
CA ASP A 69 12.50 -8.61 -17.22
C ASP A 69 12.95 -7.25 -16.67
N TRP A 70 12.28 -6.77 -15.62
CA TRP A 70 12.70 -5.58 -14.89
C TRP A 70 14.13 -5.79 -14.36
N GLY A 71 15.06 -4.92 -14.77
CA GLY A 71 16.45 -4.99 -14.33
C GLY A 71 17.50 -4.85 -15.42
N THR A 72 17.15 -4.45 -16.64
CA THR A 72 18.13 -4.24 -17.72
C THR A 72 18.02 -2.85 -18.33
N TYR A 73 17.78 -1.79 -17.55
CA TYR A 73 17.57 -0.45 -18.12
C TYR A 73 18.64 0.56 -17.76
N THR A 74 18.91 1.44 -18.71
CA THR A 74 19.74 2.64 -18.52
C THR A 74 18.97 3.81 -19.07
N PHE A 75 19.08 4.99 -18.44
CA PHE A 75 18.31 6.15 -18.86
C PHE A 75 19.15 7.41 -19.02
N ASP A 76 18.66 8.28 -19.92
CA ASP A 76 19.28 9.54 -20.28
C ASP A 76 18.29 10.66 -20.09
N LEU A 77 18.70 11.70 -19.36
CA LEU A 77 17.89 12.89 -19.14
C LEU A 77 18.42 14.05 -19.97
N TYR A 78 17.63 14.58 -20.87
CA TYR A 78 17.86 15.79 -21.64
C TYR A 78 16.99 16.90 -21.08
N VAL A 79 17.58 18.10 -20.96
CA VAL A 79 16.88 19.32 -20.60
C VAL A 79 17.39 20.39 -21.57
N GLN A 80 16.47 21.11 -22.18
CA GLN A 80 16.71 22.14 -23.17
C GLN A 80 15.93 23.39 -22.75
N GLU A 81 16.58 24.54 -22.79
CA GLU A 81 15.92 25.84 -22.67
C GLU A 81 15.09 26.12 -23.93
N VAL A 82 13.86 26.56 -23.73
CA VAL A 82 12.94 26.98 -24.78
C VAL A 82 12.92 28.51 -24.76
N ASP A 83 13.73 29.11 -25.63
CA ASP A 83 13.68 30.55 -25.84
C ASP A 83 12.43 30.93 -26.64
N GLU A 84 11.69 31.94 -26.19
CA GLU A 84 10.47 32.44 -26.87
C GLU A 84 10.75 33.18 -28.19
N GLY A 85 12.01 33.28 -28.61
CA GLY A 85 12.47 34.05 -29.76
C GLY A 85 12.81 33.19 -30.98
N GLY A 86 11.80 32.58 -31.61
CA GLY A 86 11.97 31.77 -32.83
C GLY A 86 12.85 32.43 -33.90
N GLY A 87 14.06 31.90 -34.07
CA GLY A 87 15.09 32.39 -34.98
C GLY A 87 16.23 31.39 -35.11
N GLU A 88 17.15 31.62 -36.05
CA GLU A 88 18.28 30.72 -36.42
C GLU A 88 19.21 30.26 -35.26
N PHE A 89 19.00 30.73 -34.03
CA PHE A 89 19.66 30.25 -32.82
C PHE A 89 19.05 28.95 -32.25
N GLU A 90 17.77 28.63 -32.52
CA GLU A 90 17.16 27.33 -32.16
C GLU A 90 17.92 26.14 -32.77
N PHE A 91 18.60 26.36 -33.91
CA PHE A 91 19.37 25.34 -34.62
C PHE A 91 20.79 25.13 -34.07
N LEU A 92 21.34 26.08 -33.32
CA LEU A 92 22.69 25.99 -32.75
C LEU A 92 22.68 25.26 -31.40
N ASP A 93 21.66 25.46 -30.56
CA ASP A 93 21.59 24.80 -29.25
C ASP A 93 21.13 23.34 -29.33
N CYS A 94 20.28 22.96 -30.30
CA CYS A 94 19.81 21.58 -30.42
C CYS A 94 20.89 20.56 -30.83
N TRP A 95 22.01 21.01 -31.42
CA TRP A 95 23.15 20.14 -31.78
C TRP A 95 24.29 20.17 -30.75
N TRP A 96 24.25 21.09 -29.78
CA TRP A 96 25.26 21.17 -28.71
C TRP A 96 24.92 20.26 -27.52
N PHE A 97 23.67 19.81 -27.41
CA PHE A 97 23.27 18.83 -26.40
C PHE A 97 23.42 17.38 -26.90
N LYS A 98 24.63 16.86 -26.65
CA LYS A 98 25.00 15.46 -26.36
C LYS A 98 25.36 14.51 -27.51
N SER A 99 26.67 14.24 -27.59
CA SER A 99 27.25 12.99 -28.14
C SER A 99 26.88 11.79 -27.25
N PRO A 100 26.79 10.54 -27.78
CA PRO A 100 26.52 9.32 -27.00
C PRO A 100 27.37 9.19 -25.73
N TYR A 101 26.85 8.45 -24.75
CA TYR A 101 27.56 8.10 -23.52
C TYR A 101 28.95 7.57 -23.82
N LYS A 102 29.95 8.18 -23.17
CA LYS A 102 31.31 7.65 -23.19
C LYS A 102 31.45 6.64 -22.06
N LEU A 103 31.05 7.01 -20.84
CA LEU A 103 30.87 6.06 -19.74
C LEU A 103 29.60 5.22 -19.90
N LYS A 104 29.76 3.90 -20.02
CA LYS A 104 28.68 2.93 -20.06
C LYS A 104 29.02 1.69 -19.23
N ILE A 105 27.98 0.99 -18.80
CA ILE A 105 28.08 -0.41 -18.35
C ILE A 105 27.59 -1.28 -19.51
N PRO A 106 28.46 -2.11 -20.12
CA PRO A 106 28.06 -2.98 -21.21
C PRO A 106 27.19 -4.15 -20.71
N ALA A 107 26.46 -4.81 -21.60
CA ALA A 107 25.71 -6.03 -21.24
C ALA A 107 26.62 -7.16 -20.74
N THR A 108 27.81 -7.28 -21.32
CA THR A 108 28.83 -8.28 -20.95
C THR A 108 30.18 -7.61 -20.74
N MET A 109 30.97 -8.12 -19.80
CA MET A 109 32.34 -7.65 -19.57
C MET A 109 33.24 -8.07 -20.73
N PRO A 110 33.87 -7.13 -21.45
CA PRO A 110 34.79 -7.46 -22.53
C PRO A 110 35.93 -8.37 -22.05
N GLY A 111 36.07 -9.54 -22.68
CA GLY A 111 37.16 -10.48 -22.43
C GLY A 111 37.05 -11.29 -21.12
N VAL A 112 35.94 -11.19 -20.39
CA VAL A 112 35.71 -11.97 -19.17
C VAL A 112 34.67 -13.06 -19.41
N THR A 113 35.01 -14.28 -19.04
CA THR A 113 34.13 -15.45 -19.14
C THR A 113 33.88 -16.05 -17.77
N ASN A 114 32.66 -16.49 -17.52
CA ASN A 114 32.30 -17.30 -16.36
C ASN A 114 33.00 -18.67 -16.41
N ALA A 115 32.97 -19.44 -15.32
CA ALA A 115 33.65 -20.73 -15.21
C ALA A 115 33.16 -21.76 -16.25
N GLU A 116 31.91 -21.66 -16.66
CA GLU A 116 31.25 -22.46 -17.69
C GLU A 116 31.51 -21.98 -19.13
N GLY A 117 32.31 -20.92 -19.31
CA GLY A 117 32.73 -20.40 -20.62
C GLY A 117 31.75 -19.41 -21.26
N SER A 118 30.65 -19.06 -20.58
CA SER A 118 29.72 -18.02 -21.01
C SER A 118 30.31 -16.61 -20.77
N PRO A 119 29.92 -15.57 -21.54
CA PRO A 119 30.32 -14.20 -21.24
C PRO A 119 29.84 -13.74 -19.85
N ALA A 120 30.72 -13.10 -19.08
CA ALA A 120 30.34 -12.53 -17.78
C ALA A 120 29.46 -11.28 -17.98
N LYS A 121 28.45 -11.09 -17.13
CA LYS A 121 27.56 -9.90 -17.18
C LYS A 121 28.35 -8.64 -16.85
N GLY A 122 28.10 -7.54 -17.57
CA GLY A 122 28.82 -6.28 -17.36
C GLY A 122 28.49 -5.60 -16.04
N HIS A 123 27.40 -6.00 -15.39
CA HIS A 123 27.08 -5.69 -14.00
C HIS A 123 26.32 -6.85 -13.38
N ARG A 124 26.54 -7.07 -12.08
CA ARG A 124 25.91 -8.18 -11.35
C ARG A 124 25.86 -7.87 -9.88
N LEU A 125 24.73 -8.12 -9.24
CA LEU A 125 24.64 -8.36 -7.81
C LEU A 125 24.65 -9.87 -7.55
N TYR A 126 25.39 -10.30 -6.55
CA TYR A 126 25.36 -11.67 -6.09
C TYR A 126 25.64 -11.74 -4.60
N PHE A 127 25.24 -12.86 -4.01
CA PHE A 127 25.35 -13.10 -2.58
C PHE A 127 26.30 -14.25 -2.34
N GLU A 128 27.18 -14.09 -1.36
CA GLU A 128 28.09 -15.14 -0.93
C GLU A 128 28.18 -15.18 0.59
N THR A 129 28.39 -16.37 1.12
CA THR A 129 28.74 -16.55 2.53
C THR A 129 30.24 -16.41 2.69
N ASP A 130 30.68 -15.47 3.50
CA ASP A 130 32.09 -15.28 3.80
C ASP A 130 32.63 -16.42 4.68
N PRO A 131 33.97 -16.53 4.86
CA PRO A 131 34.56 -17.58 5.69
C PRO A 131 34.13 -17.57 7.17
N ALA A 132 33.53 -16.48 7.65
CA ALA A 132 33.00 -16.36 9.00
C ALA A 132 31.52 -16.78 9.10
N GLY A 133 30.91 -17.21 7.99
CA GLY A 133 29.51 -17.63 7.94
C GLY A 133 28.53 -16.47 7.77
N MET A 134 29.00 -15.28 7.42
CA MET A 134 28.16 -14.10 7.22
C MET A 134 27.74 -13.96 5.75
N GLU A 135 26.46 -13.66 5.51
CA GLU A 135 25.97 -13.42 4.16
C GLU A 135 26.29 -11.98 3.71
N CYS A 136 26.90 -11.86 2.54
CA CYS A 136 27.37 -10.61 1.98
C CYS A 136 26.80 -10.38 0.59
N ALA A 137 26.27 -9.17 0.35
CA ALA A 137 25.99 -8.68 -1.00
C ALA A 137 27.29 -8.19 -1.62
N LYS A 138 27.60 -8.70 -2.81
CA LYS A 138 28.74 -8.29 -3.62
C LYS A 138 28.29 -7.91 -5.01
N VAL A 139 29.05 -7.00 -5.61
CA VAL A 139 28.81 -6.56 -6.97
C VAL A 139 30.02 -6.72 -7.85
N ASP A 140 29.74 -7.13 -9.08
CA ASP A 140 30.66 -7.08 -10.20
C ASP A 140 30.20 -5.99 -11.16
N TYR A 141 31.13 -5.22 -11.74
CA TYR A 141 30.81 -4.26 -12.79
C TYR A 141 31.99 -4.00 -13.73
N TYR A 142 31.69 -3.50 -14.92
CA TYR A 142 32.66 -3.02 -15.89
C TYR A 142 32.24 -1.63 -16.37
N LEU A 143 33.14 -0.67 -16.20
CA LEU A 143 32.97 0.68 -16.70
C LEU A 143 33.69 0.78 -18.05
N GLU A 144 32.96 0.90 -19.14
CA GLU A 144 33.55 1.19 -20.44
C GLU A 144 33.52 2.69 -20.66
N ASP A 145 34.69 3.30 -20.83
CA ASP A 145 34.82 4.76 -21.02
C ASP A 145 36.04 5.13 -21.86
N THR A 146 35.96 6.24 -22.58
CA THR A 146 37.06 6.85 -23.33
C THR A 146 37.61 8.13 -22.71
N LEU A 147 36.97 8.70 -21.67
CA LEU A 147 37.28 10.04 -21.13
C LEU A 147 37.49 10.09 -19.60
N GLU A 148 37.53 8.95 -18.93
CA GLU A 148 37.71 8.77 -17.48
C GLU A 148 36.44 9.05 -16.63
N PRO A 149 35.96 8.05 -15.87
CA PRO A 149 34.88 8.22 -14.89
C PRO A 149 35.28 9.17 -13.76
N THR A 150 34.44 10.14 -13.43
CA THR A 150 34.61 11.03 -12.28
C THR A 150 33.92 10.54 -11.03
N GLN A 151 32.82 9.80 -11.18
CA GLN A 151 32.03 9.26 -10.08
C GLN A 151 31.45 7.91 -10.48
N PHE A 152 31.36 7.00 -9.52
CA PHE A 152 30.62 5.77 -9.67
C PHE A 152 30.18 5.27 -8.30
N GLY A 153 28.99 4.70 -8.24
CA GLY A 153 28.46 4.10 -7.03
C GLY A 153 27.39 3.07 -7.34
N VAL A 154 27.06 2.28 -6.34
CA VAL A 154 26.07 1.22 -6.43
C VAL A 154 25.17 1.27 -5.21
N ASP A 155 23.88 1.48 -5.42
CA ASP A 155 22.86 1.42 -4.39
C ASP A 155 22.30 0.00 -4.31
N LEU A 156 22.32 -0.61 -3.12
CA LEU A 156 21.57 -1.82 -2.83
C LEU A 156 20.18 -1.41 -2.38
N LEU A 157 19.15 -1.90 -3.06
CA LEU A 157 17.76 -1.66 -2.75
C LEU A 157 17.08 -2.95 -2.31
N GLY A 158 16.21 -2.85 -1.31
CA GLY A 158 15.34 -3.92 -0.86
C GLY A 158 14.17 -4.17 -1.83
N PRO A 159 13.30 -5.14 -1.52
CA PRO A 159 12.13 -5.50 -2.34
C PRO A 159 11.14 -4.34 -2.54
N GLU A 160 11.10 -3.37 -1.62
CA GLU A 160 10.25 -2.18 -1.73
C GLU A 160 10.96 -0.99 -2.35
N LEU A 161 12.14 -1.21 -2.93
CA LEU A 161 13.05 -0.17 -3.43
C LEU A 161 13.56 0.77 -2.33
N ASP A 162 13.48 0.35 -1.09
CA ASP A 162 14.05 1.03 0.06
C ASP A 162 15.58 0.92 0.04
N PRO A 163 16.33 2.01 0.31
CA PRO A 163 17.79 1.96 0.32
C PRO A 163 18.31 1.10 1.48
N VAL A 164 19.12 0.09 1.15
CA VAL A 164 19.78 -0.80 2.12
C VAL A 164 21.24 -0.39 2.34
N ALA A 165 21.97 -0.14 1.26
CA ALA A 165 23.38 0.21 1.30
C ALA A 165 23.81 1.00 0.07
N HIS A 166 24.93 1.71 0.18
CA HIS A 166 25.56 2.40 -0.95
C HIS A 166 27.05 2.14 -0.96
N LEU A 167 27.58 1.73 -2.11
CA LEU A 167 29.01 1.68 -2.40
C LEU A 167 29.38 2.90 -3.24
N THR A 168 30.37 3.69 -2.81
CA THR A 168 31.00 4.70 -3.67
C THR A 168 32.35 4.18 -4.14
N ALA A 169 32.55 4.06 -5.45
CA ALA A 169 33.83 3.65 -6.00
C ALA A 169 34.85 4.79 -5.92
N THR A 170 36.08 4.46 -5.56
CA THR A 170 37.20 5.41 -5.45
C THR A 170 38.50 4.79 -5.91
N GLY A 171 39.44 5.62 -6.40
CA GLY A 171 40.76 5.14 -6.83
C GLY A 171 40.68 4.07 -7.92
N ASP A 172 41.28 2.91 -7.67
CA ASP A 172 41.30 1.79 -8.62
C ASP A 172 39.91 1.26 -8.95
N ASP A 173 38.91 1.44 -8.07
CA ASP A 173 37.52 1.01 -8.30
C ASP A 173 36.78 1.89 -9.32
N LEU A 174 37.36 3.03 -9.71
CA LEU A 174 36.86 3.89 -10.80
C LEU A 174 37.57 3.66 -12.12
N ALA A 175 38.55 2.75 -12.17
CA ALA A 175 39.34 2.53 -13.38
C ALA A 175 38.43 2.06 -14.53
N PRO A 176 38.41 2.78 -15.67
CA PRO A 176 37.65 2.35 -16.83
C PRO A 176 38.36 1.23 -17.57
N ASN A 177 37.59 0.50 -18.36
CA ASN A 177 38.01 -0.59 -19.24
C ASN A 177 38.71 -1.76 -18.52
N VAL A 178 38.36 -1.98 -17.25
CA VAL A 178 38.81 -3.13 -16.46
C VAL A 178 37.63 -3.73 -15.68
N PRO A 179 37.63 -5.06 -15.44
CA PRO A 179 36.59 -5.69 -14.65
C PRO A 179 36.81 -5.44 -13.15
N HIS A 180 35.76 -5.00 -12.47
CA HIS A 180 35.70 -4.86 -11.03
C HIS A 180 34.89 -6.02 -10.46
N ILE A 181 35.57 -6.98 -9.83
CA ILE A 181 34.96 -8.24 -9.37
C ILE A 181 34.94 -8.31 -7.84
N GLY A 182 33.81 -8.73 -7.29
CA GLY A 182 33.61 -9.05 -5.89
C GLY A 182 33.71 -7.87 -4.94
N LYS A 183 33.28 -6.69 -5.38
CA LYS A 183 33.22 -5.50 -4.53
C LYS A 183 32.14 -5.71 -3.47
N LEU A 184 32.53 -5.62 -2.21
CA LEU A 184 31.60 -5.73 -1.09
C LEU A 184 30.67 -4.52 -1.08
N LEU A 185 29.36 -4.77 -1.15
CA LEU A 185 28.33 -3.74 -1.10
C LEU A 185 27.67 -3.68 0.29
N HIS A 186 27.35 -4.84 0.88
CA HIS A 186 26.75 -4.91 2.20
C HIS A 186 27.04 -6.24 2.91
N ASN A 187 27.07 -6.22 4.25
CA ASN A 187 27.18 -7.41 5.09
C ASN A 187 25.94 -7.50 5.98
N PHE A 188 25.17 -8.57 5.83
CA PHE A 188 23.91 -8.77 6.55
C PHE A 188 24.08 -9.51 7.89
N GLY A 189 25.28 -10.02 8.19
CA GLY A 189 25.54 -10.81 9.39
C GLY A 189 25.13 -12.28 9.25
N ALA A 190 24.75 -12.91 10.37
CA ALA A 190 24.34 -14.32 10.42
C ALA A 190 22.96 -14.52 9.77
N PRO A 191 22.77 -15.56 8.94
CA PRO A 191 21.75 -15.54 7.90
C PRO A 191 20.35 -15.99 8.38
N PRO A 192 19.26 -15.32 7.96
CA PRO A 192 18.07 -15.98 7.44
C PRO A 192 18.33 -16.52 6.01
N PRO A 193 17.64 -17.58 5.56
CA PRO A 193 18.08 -18.38 4.41
C PRO A 193 18.01 -17.75 3.01
N GLU A 194 17.49 -16.53 2.83
CA GLU A 194 17.16 -16.02 1.48
C GLU A 194 17.26 -14.50 1.34
N ILE A 195 18.34 -13.88 1.83
CA ILE A 195 18.54 -12.44 1.64
C ILE A 195 18.78 -12.11 0.15
N GLY A 196 19.28 -13.07 -0.66
CA GLY A 196 19.81 -12.75 -1.98
C GLY A 196 18.83 -12.58 -3.15
N ALA A 197 17.58 -13.03 -3.05
CA ALA A 197 16.70 -13.15 -4.22
C ALA A 197 15.98 -11.85 -4.58
N GLU A 198 15.67 -11.03 -3.57
CA GLU A 198 14.74 -9.90 -3.69
C GLU A 198 15.40 -8.53 -3.86
N HIS A 199 16.72 -8.46 -3.68
CA HIS A 199 17.46 -7.21 -3.76
C HIS A 199 17.86 -6.90 -5.20
N ILE A 200 17.91 -5.61 -5.51
CA ILE A 200 18.51 -5.09 -6.73
C ILE A 200 19.64 -4.13 -6.38
N ALA A 201 20.66 -4.10 -7.23
CA ALA A 201 21.71 -3.12 -7.26
C ALA A 201 21.45 -2.12 -8.39
N VAL A 202 21.48 -0.85 -8.05
CA VAL A 202 21.41 0.27 -9.00
C VAL A 202 22.78 0.89 -9.10
N PHE A 203 23.40 0.76 -10.26
CA PHE A 203 24.73 1.26 -10.59
C PHE A 203 24.59 2.65 -11.18
N ALA A 204 25.24 3.65 -10.58
CA ALA A 204 25.18 5.05 -11.00
C ALA A 204 26.60 5.56 -11.24
N GLY A 205 26.87 6.25 -12.35
CA GLY A 205 28.19 6.83 -12.60
C GLY A 205 28.16 8.15 -13.34
N ALA A 206 29.27 8.88 -13.34
CA ALA A 206 29.49 10.06 -14.15
C ALA A 206 30.92 10.10 -14.71
N ASP A 207 31.10 10.73 -15.87
CA ASP A 207 32.40 10.92 -16.54
C ASP A 207 32.90 12.37 -16.49
N ALA A 208 34.19 12.57 -16.79
CA ALA A 208 34.80 13.88 -16.95
C ALA A 208 34.51 14.41 -18.35
N HIS A 209 33.64 15.41 -18.45
CA HIS A 209 33.60 16.27 -19.62
C HIS A 209 34.16 17.66 -19.28
N GLY A 210 35.10 18.13 -20.11
CA GLY A 210 35.72 19.44 -19.97
C GLY A 210 34.74 20.59 -20.20
N PRO A 211 34.98 21.77 -19.61
CA PRO A 211 34.12 22.97 -19.72
C PRO A 211 34.19 23.66 -21.10
N GLU A 212 34.65 22.95 -22.13
CA GLU A 212 34.99 23.52 -23.43
C GLU A 212 33.74 23.92 -24.25
N TYR A 213 32.56 23.50 -23.78
CA TYR A 213 31.25 23.87 -24.28
C TYR A 213 30.37 24.22 -23.07
N ARG A 214 29.60 25.31 -23.17
CA ARG A 214 29.17 26.12 -22.01
C ARG A 214 28.24 25.44 -20.99
N ASP A 215 27.57 24.33 -21.29
CA ASP A 215 26.54 23.76 -20.40
C ASP A 215 26.51 22.22 -20.34
N HIS A 216 27.66 21.57 -20.14
CA HIS A 216 27.68 20.12 -19.92
C HIS A 216 27.65 19.76 -18.44
N CYS A 217 26.47 19.35 -17.95
CA CYS A 217 26.44 18.43 -16.83
C CYS A 217 27.20 17.15 -17.22
N GLY A 218 28.00 16.59 -16.30
CA GLY A 218 28.63 15.28 -16.50
C GLY A 218 27.57 14.26 -16.89
N LYS A 219 27.87 13.39 -17.86
CA LYS A 219 26.92 12.37 -18.31
C LYS A 219 26.69 11.41 -17.15
N ARG A 220 25.45 11.05 -16.87
CA ARG A 220 25.11 10.19 -15.73
C ARG A 220 24.61 8.84 -16.21
N MET A 221 25.27 7.76 -15.82
CA MET A 221 24.91 6.42 -16.23
C MET A 221 24.23 5.68 -15.09
N LEU A 222 22.92 5.42 -15.19
CA LEU A 222 22.20 4.48 -14.31
C LEU A 222 22.10 3.12 -15.01
N ALA A 223 22.36 2.02 -14.31
CA ALA A 223 22.03 0.67 -14.72
C ALA A 223 21.45 -0.09 -13.52
N VAL A 224 20.59 -1.07 -13.75
CA VAL A 224 20.05 -1.94 -12.68
C VAL A 224 20.51 -3.36 -12.97
N ASN A 225 20.82 -4.19 -11.98
CA ASN A 225 21.06 -5.62 -12.22
C ASN A 225 19.76 -6.38 -12.52
N ASP A 226 19.92 -7.49 -13.23
CA ASP A 226 18.86 -8.48 -13.36
C ASP A 226 18.47 -9.03 -11.99
N ARG A 227 17.17 -9.23 -11.79
CA ARG A 227 16.64 -10.06 -10.70
C ARG A 227 17.12 -11.51 -10.85
N GLN A 228 17.05 -12.27 -9.76
CA GLN A 228 17.52 -13.64 -9.74
C GLN A 228 16.76 -14.50 -10.78
N ALA A 229 17.47 -14.96 -11.82
CA ALA A 229 16.89 -15.76 -12.89
C ALA A 229 16.55 -17.18 -12.39
N LEU A 230 15.31 -17.64 -12.59
CA LEU A 230 14.88 -19.03 -12.36
C LEU A 230 15.29 -19.98 -13.52
N GLY A 231 16.35 -19.62 -14.25
CA GLY A 231 16.75 -20.29 -15.49
C GLY A 231 15.71 -20.06 -16.60
N ASN A 232 15.22 -21.14 -17.21
CA ASN A 232 14.26 -21.10 -18.32
C ASN A 232 12.79 -21.06 -17.84
N TRP A 233 12.59 -20.47 -16.67
CA TRP A 233 11.29 -20.36 -16.00
C TRP A 233 11.10 -18.92 -15.56
N LYS A 234 9.85 -18.45 -15.60
CA LYS A 234 9.42 -17.17 -15.02
C LYS A 234 8.29 -17.38 -14.03
N VAL A 235 8.15 -16.48 -13.07
CA VAL A 235 7.03 -16.51 -12.13
C VAL A 235 5.77 -16.07 -12.87
N LYS A 236 4.81 -16.98 -13.00
CA LYS A 236 3.50 -16.68 -13.61
C LYS A 236 2.62 -15.93 -12.61
N HIS A 237 2.51 -16.48 -11.41
CA HIS A 237 1.76 -15.89 -10.30
C HIS A 237 2.19 -16.45 -8.95
N VAL A 238 1.82 -15.70 -7.90
CA VAL A 238 1.86 -16.12 -6.50
C VAL A 238 0.52 -15.72 -5.91
N HIS A 239 -0.17 -16.63 -5.22
CA HIS A 239 -1.45 -16.35 -4.58
C HIS A 239 -1.61 -17.06 -3.24
N PHE A 240 -2.45 -16.48 -2.38
CA PHE A 240 -3.05 -17.23 -1.28
C PHE A 240 -4.15 -18.14 -1.82
N MET A 241 -4.35 -19.29 -1.19
CA MET A 241 -5.33 -20.29 -1.58
C MET A 241 -6.41 -20.49 -0.53
N THR A 242 -7.55 -21.04 -0.95
CA THR A 242 -8.57 -21.57 -0.05
C THR A 242 -8.04 -22.74 0.77
N LEU A 243 -8.68 -23.00 1.93
CA LEU A 243 -8.33 -24.06 2.89
C LEU A 243 -8.17 -25.47 2.28
N ASP A 244 -8.83 -25.74 1.16
CA ASP A 244 -8.80 -27.03 0.46
C ASP A 244 -7.83 -27.06 -0.73
N TYR A 245 -7.03 -26.00 -0.91
CA TYR A 245 -6.17 -25.81 -2.08
C TYR A 245 -6.93 -25.93 -3.41
N SER A 246 -8.21 -25.57 -3.46
CA SER A 246 -9.02 -25.72 -4.67
C SER A 246 -8.97 -24.49 -5.58
N ALA A 247 -8.78 -23.30 -5.00
CA ALA A 247 -8.80 -22.04 -5.72
C ALA A 247 -7.94 -20.96 -5.03
N PRO A 248 -7.58 -19.88 -5.74
CA PRO A 248 -7.10 -18.67 -5.10
C PRO A 248 -8.10 -18.16 -4.06
N GLN A 249 -7.62 -17.70 -2.91
CA GLN A 249 -8.45 -17.12 -1.86
C GLN A 249 -8.97 -15.75 -2.32
N PRO A 250 -10.28 -15.57 -2.50
CA PRO A 250 -10.82 -14.26 -2.85
C PRO A 250 -10.56 -13.28 -1.71
N PHE A 251 -10.18 -12.05 -2.07
CA PHE A 251 -9.78 -11.01 -1.12
C PHE A 251 -10.88 -10.67 -0.12
N ALA A 252 -12.16 -10.73 -0.53
CA ALA A 252 -13.30 -10.29 0.27
C ALA A 252 -13.90 -11.38 1.19
N ASP A 253 -13.53 -12.64 1.02
CA ASP A 253 -14.35 -13.77 1.51
C ASP A 253 -13.92 -14.30 2.88
N HIS A 254 -12.70 -14.02 3.33
CA HIS A 254 -12.19 -14.54 4.60
C HIS A 254 -11.19 -13.58 5.26
N ILE A 255 -11.20 -13.54 6.59
CA ILE A 255 -10.20 -12.84 7.39
C ILE A 255 -9.47 -13.86 8.22
N PHE A 256 -8.17 -13.96 8.00
CA PHE A 256 -7.37 -14.93 8.73
C PHE A 256 -7.23 -14.55 10.20
N ARG A 257 -7.34 -15.55 11.09
CA ARG A 257 -7.23 -15.38 12.54
C ARG A 257 -5.92 -15.96 13.07
N GLN A 258 -5.52 -15.53 14.26
CA GLN A 258 -4.36 -16.10 14.95
C GLN A 258 -4.50 -17.63 15.07
N GLY A 259 -3.44 -18.35 14.69
CA GLY A 259 -3.37 -19.80 14.65
C GLY A 259 -3.86 -20.44 13.35
N GLU A 260 -4.47 -19.67 12.43
CA GLU A 260 -4.89 -20.20 11.14
C GLU A 260 -3.68 -20.42 10.21
N ALA A 261 -3.76 -21.51 9.45
CA ALA A 261 -2.81 -21.84 8.40
C ALA A 261 -3.03 -20.97 7.16
N LEU A 262 -1.93 -20.59 6.53
CA LEU A 262 -1.86 -19.79 5.32
C LEU A 262 -1.49 -20.73 4.16
N PHE A 263 -2.42 -20.87 3.23
CA PHE A 263 -2.24 -21.69 2.05
C PHE A 263 -1.68 -20.82 0.93
N VAL A 264 -0.52 -21.19 0.39
CA VAL A 264 0.20 -20.40 -0.61
C VAL A 264 0.52 -21.27 -1.82
N GLU A 265 0.36 -20.71 -3.02
CA GLU A 265 0.82 -21.33 -4.25
C GLU A 265 1.65 -20.36 -5.09
N VAL A 266 2.72 -20.89 -5.67
CA VAL A 266 3.50 -20.25 -6.72
C VAL A 266 3.38 -21.08 -7.98
N ALA A 267 3.11 -20.43 -9.12
CA ALA A 267 3.20 -21.07 -10.42
C ALA A 267 4.35 -20.48 -11.22
N LEU A 268 5.18 -21.35 -11.77
CA LEU A 268 6.18 -21.00 -12.77
C LEU A 268 5.71 -21.41 -14.17
N GLU A 269 6.05 -20.58 -15.15
CA GLU A 269 5.86 -20.84 -16.56
C GLU A 269 7.20 -21.00 -17.25
N ARG A 270 7.32 -22.01 -18.09
CA ARG A 270 8.53 -22.29 -18.85
C ARG A 270 8.67 -21.30 -20.01
N THR A 271 9.80 -20.61 -20.09
CA THR A 271 10.11 -19.62 -21.13
C THR A 271 10.93 -20.20 -22.28
N ALA A 272 11.71 -21.26 -22.04
CA ALA A 272 12.51 -21.91 -23.07
C ALA A 272 12.76 -23.41 -22.79
N GLU A 273 13.15 -24.16 -23.82
CA GLU A 273 13.65 -25.53 -23.65
C GLU A 273 14.94 -25.53 -22.83
N GLY A 274 15.13 -26.55 -21.98
CA GLY A 274 16.26 -26.63 -21.05
C GLY A 274 15.97 -27.47 -19.81
N PRO A 275 16.63 -27.21 -18.67
CA PRO A 275 16.46 -27.99 -17.45
C PRO A 275 15.00 -28.06 -16.99
N GLY A 276 14.66 -29.13 -16.26
CA GLY A 276 13.37 -29.25 -15.60
C GLY A 276 13.14 -28.13 -14.58
N ALA A 277 11.89 -27.96 -14.15
CA ALA A 277 11.53 -26.99 -13.12
C ALA A 277 12.39 -27.16 -11.86
N PRO A 278 12.67 -26.07 -11.11
CA PRO A 278 13.38 -26.17 -9.84
C PRO A 278 12.65 -27.07 -8.82
N ALA A 279 13.39 -27.55 -7.82
CA ALA A 279 12.85 -28.43 -6.79
C ALA A 279 12.01 -27.67 -5.73
N SER A 280 12.34 -26.41 -5.51
CA SER A 280 11.62 -25.46 -4.65
C SER A 280 11.75 -24.04 -5.21
N VAL A 281 10.92 -23.14 -4.71
CA VAL A 281 10.98 -21.70 -4.99
C VAL A 281 10.88 -20.92 -3.68
N GLY A 282 11.57 -19.79 -3.61
CA GLY A 282 11.45 -18.87 -2.48
C GLY A 282 10.21 -18.00 -2.59
N VAL A 283 9.50 -17.81 -1.49
CA VAL A 283 8.52 -16.75 -1.29
C VAL A 283 8.85 -16.00 0.00
N ARG A 284 8.44 -14.73 0.08
CA ARG A 284 8.46 -13.97 1.31
C ARG A 284 7.05 -13.75 1.80
N LEU A 285 6.84 -14.09 3.06
CA LEU A 285 5.62 -13.82 3.81
C LEU A 285 5.91 -12.71 4.79
N ARG A 286 5.14 -11.63 4.72
CA ARG A 286 5.26 -10.49 5.63
C ARG A 286 3.91 -9.89 5.96
N SER A 287 3.87 -9.20 7.08
CA SER A 287 2.69 -8.51 7.56
C SER A 287 2.93 -7.01 7.35
N THR A 288 1.97 -6.27 6.81
CA THR A 288 2.23 -4.87 6.40
C THR A 288 2.62 -3.94 7.56
N VAL A 289 2.27 -4.31 8.80
CA VAL A 289 2.41 -3.48 10.02
C VAL A 289 3.24 -4.18 11.09
N THR A 290 2.79 -5.33 11.57
CA THR A 290 3.34 -5.98 12.77
C THR A 290 4.67 -6.67 12.50
N ASP A 291 4.87 -7.11 11.27
CA ASP A 291 6.08 -7.80 10.82
C ASP A 291 6.40 -7.49 9.35
N PRO A 292 6.80 -6.24 9.04
CA PRO A 292 7.07 -5.81 7.67
C PRO A 292 8.32 -6.48 7.09
N ALA A 293 9.24 -6.92 7.95
CA ALA A 293 10.37 -7.73 7.54
C ALA A 293 9.92 -9.13 7.14
N GLY A 294 9.00 -9.74 7.90
CA GLY A 294 8.48 -11.06 7.62
C GLY A 294 9.56 -12.13 7.67
N PHE A 295 9.35 -13.22 6.94
CA PHE A 295 10.34 -14.27 6.72
C PHE A 295 10.23 -14.86 5.32
N ALA A 296 11.31 -15.48 4.88
CA ALA A 296 11.36 -16.22 3.63
C ALA A 296 11.03 -17.70 3.85
N LEU A 297 10.36 -18.30 2.88
CA LEU A 297 9.91 -19.68 2.87
C LEU A 297 10.30 -20.35 1.56
N GLN A 298 11.02 -21.47 1.64
CA GLN A 298 11.19 -22.37 0.52
C GLN A 298 9.96 -23.24 0.33
N VAL A 299 9.25 -23.03 -0.77
CA VAL A 299 8.06 -23.78 -1.13
C VAL A 299 8.43 -24.92 -2.08
N PRO A 300 8.22 -26.19 -1.69
CA PRO A 300 8.60 -27.32 -2.53
C PRO A 300 7.70 -27.45 -3.76
N ARG A 301 8.25 -28.01 -4.84
CA ARG A 301 7.49 -28.32 -6.04
C ARG A 301 6.46 -29.39 -5.74
N HIS A 302 5.20 -29.07 -5.95
CA HIS A 302 4.10 -30.02 -5.79
C HIS A 302 3.90 -30.84 -7.05
N HIS A 303 3.75 -30.19 -8.20
CA HIS A 303 3.58 -30.89 -9.47
C HIS A 303 3.99 -30.05 -10.69
N THR A 304 4.09 -30.71 -11.83
CA THR A 304 4.28 -30.08 -13.15
C THR A 304 3.15 -30.57 -14.05
N THR A 305 2.63 -29.70 -14.90
CA THR A 305 1.60 -30.09 -15.88
C THR A 305 2.12 -31.15 -16.83
N ALA A 306 1.22 -31.94 -17.41
CA ALA A 306 1.58 -33.04 -18.31
C ALA A 306 2.37 -32.58 -19.54
N ASP A 307 2.17 -31.34 -19.99
CA ASP A 307 2.92 -30.73 -21.10
C ASP A 307 4.27 -30.12 -20.68
N GLY A 308 4.60 -30.15 -19.38
CA GLY A 308 5.85 -29.64 -18.84
C GLY A 308 5.98 -28.11 -18.88
N LYS A 309 4.89 -27.37 -19.17
CA LYS A 309 4.94 -25.91 -19.34
C LYS A 309 4.72 -25.14 -18.04
N LEU A 310 3.97 -25.70 -17.09
CA LEU A 310 3.68 -25.07 -15.81
C LEU A 310 4.16 -25.97 -14.67
N ALA A 311 4.77 -25.35 -13.66
CA ALA A 311 5.14 -26.02 -12.42
C ALA A 311 4.53 -25.26 -11.24
N TYR A 312 3.90 -26.00 -10.33
CA TYR A 312 3.21 -25.45 -9.17
C TYR A 312 3.90 -25.88 -7.88
N TYR A 313 4.01 -24.95 -6.95
CA TYR A 313 4.73 -25.07 -5.70
C TYR A 313 3.81 -24.65 -4.57
N ARG A 314 3.70 -25.48 -3.53
CA ARG A 314 2.92 -25.20 -2.33
C ARG A 314 3.54 -25.90 -1.11
N PRO A 315 3.32 -25.41 0.12
CA PRO A 315 3.73 -26.11 1.33
C PRO A 315 3.16 -27.54 1.36
N THR A 316 3.85 -28.43 2.09
CA THR A 316 3.30 -29.76 2.37
C THR A 316 2.14 -29.61 3.35
N LEU A 317 1.09 -30.42 3.18
CA LEU A 317 -0.03 -30.45 4.12
C LEU A 317 0.47 -30.74 5.55
N GLY A 318 0.19 -29.83 6.48
CA GLY A 318 0.66 -29.83 7.87
C GLY A 318 1.90 -28.97 8.14
N ASP A 319 2.60 -28.52 7.11
CA ASP A 319 3.77 -27.64 7.19
C ASP A 319 3.44 -26.22 6.69
N GLU A 320 2.15 -25.87 6.57
CA GLU A 320 1.74 -24.54 6.15
C GLU A 320 2.22 -23.47 7.14
N PRO A 321 2.65 -22.30 6.63
CA PRO A 321 2.86 -21.15 7.49
C PRO A 321 1.57 -20.78 8.21
N SER A 322 1.67 -20.14 9.37
CA SER A 322 0.49 -19.77 10.17
C SER A 322 0.62 -18.39 10.77
N ILE A 323 -0.49 -17.83 11.22
CA ILE A 323 -0.51 -16.52 11.88
C ILE A 323 -0.26 -16.69 13.38
N GLY A 324 0.61 -15.85 13.96
CA GLY A 324 0.86 -15.86 15.39
C GLY A 324 1.18 -14.50 16.00
N PRO A 325 1.25 -14.42 17.33
CA PRO A 325 1.51 -13.18 18.04
C PRO A 325 3.00 -12.77 17.97
N GLN A 326 3.86 -13.61 17.41
CA GLN A 326 5.27 -13.35 17.23
C GLN A 326 5.73 -14.03 15.94
N THR A 327 6.70 -13.41 15.28
CA THR A 327 7.37 -14.01 14.14
C THR A 327 8.28 -15.15 14.60
N ASP A 328 8.13 -16.32 13.99
CA ASP A 328 9.02 -17.46 14.16
C ASP A 328 9.22 -18.15 12.81
N ALA A 329 10.28 -17.76 12.11
CA ALA A 329 10.62 -18.30 10.79
C ALA A 329 10.85 -19.82 10.82
N ALA A 330 11.36 -20.38 11.94
CA ALA A 330 11.61 -21.81 12.05
C ALA A 330 10.30 -22.61 12.19
N ALA A 331 9.27 -22.00 12.77
CA ALA A 331 7.94 -22.58 12.88
C ALA A 331 6.97 -22.13 11.76
N GLY A 332 7.44 -21.33 10.79
CA GLY A 332 6.60 -20.76 9.73
C GLY A 332 5.53 -19.79 10.25
N VAL A 333 5.76 -19.13 11.37
CA VAL A 333 4.77 -18.24 12.00
C VAL A 333 5.04 -16.79 11.60
N ILE A 334 4.06 -16.16 10.97
CA ILE A 334 4.09 -14.72 10.69
C ILE A 334 3.50 -13.93 11.85
N GLY A 335 4.20 -12.88 12.27
CA GLY A 335 3.76 -12.03 13.37
C GLY A 335 2.61 -11.12 12.96
N VAL A 336 1.42 -11.38 13.50
CA VAL A 336 0.28 -10.46 13.56
C VAL A 336 -0.14 -10.37 15.02
N LYS A 337 0.16 -9.24 15.66
CA LYS A 337 -0.20 -9.01 17.06
C LYS A 337 -1.51 -8.26 17.09
N ALA A 338 -2.46 -8.81 17.83
CA ALA A 338 -3.66 -8.11 18.24
C ALA A 338 -3.44 -7.19 19.46
N THR A 339 -2.18 -6.98 19.88
CA THR A 339 -1.81 -6.09 21.00
C THR A 339 -0.50 -5.36 20.69
N GLY A 340 -0.55 -4.02 20.61
CA GLY A 340 0.65 -3.22 20.45
C GLY A 340 0.43 -1.70 20.45
N GLU A 341 0.85 -1.05 21.54
CA GLU A 341 0.79 0.40 21.73
C GLU A 341 1.71 1.24 20.80
N SER A 342 2.17 0.80 19.62
CA SER A 342 3.11 1.60 18.82
C SER A 342 3.44 1.13 17.40
N VAL A 343 2.50 0.76 16.54
CA VAL A 343 2.84 0.53 15.12
C VAL A 343 1.79 1.12 14.17
N HIS A 344 2.27 1.79 13.11
CA HIS A 344 1.47 2.58 12.16
C HIS A 344 1.51 1.93 10.78
N GLU A 345 0.36 1.69 10.14
CA GLU A 345 0.24 1.85 8.69
C GLU A 345 -1.20 2.12 8.21
N ARG A 346 -1.30 2.45 6.92
CA ARG A 346 -2.27 3.34 6.26
C ARG A 346 -3.31 2.54 5.45
N THR A 347 -4.60 2.66 5.78
CA THR A 347 -5.68 1.97 5.04
C THR A 347 -6.54 2.93 4.20
N THR A 348 -6.36 2.79 2.87
CA THR A 348 -7.20 2.99 1.66
C THR A 348 -8.09 4.22 1.39
N HIS A 349 -8.06 4.62 0.10
CA HIS A 349 -8.70 5.75 -0.60
C HIS A 349 -9.54 5.23 -1.78
N ASP A 350 -10.55 6.00 -2.21
CA ASP A 350 -11.30 5.82 -3.47
C ASP A 350 -11.34 7.17 -4.22
N ASP A 351 -11.09 7.17 -5.53
CA ASP A 351 -11.03 8.35 -6.40
C ASP A 351 -12.27 8.63 -7.25
N HIS A 352 -13.37 7.86 -7.18
CA HIS A 352 -14.52 8.12 -8.05
C HIS A 352 -15.89 7.91 -7.37
N ASP A 353 -16.40 9.00 -6.77
CA ASP A 353 -17.81 9.38 -6.49
C ASP A 353 -18.72 8.36 -5.75
N TYR A 354 -19.40 8.80 -4.66
CA TYR A 354 -20.87 8.81 -4.47
C TYR A 354 -21.30 8.90 -2.98
N SER A 355 -21.95 10.02 -2.65
CA SER A 355 -22.96 10.29 -1.59
C SER A 355 -22.72 10.09 -0.07
N ASP A 356 -21.91 9.16 0.44
CA ASP A 356 -21.78 8.89 1.89
C ASP A 356 -20.31 8.81 2.37
N SER A 357 -20.10 8.85 3.70
CA SER A 357 -18.95 9.54 4.30
C SER A 357 -17.52 9.01 4.05
N GLU A 358 -16.64 9.87 3.53
CA GLU A 358 -15.20 9.70 3.29
C GLU A 358 -14.33 10.22 4.46
N ALA A 359 -14.64 9.73 5.65
CA ALA A 359 -14.22 10.33 6.91
C ALA A 359 -12.71 10.35 7.19
N VAL A 360 -11.92 9.47 6.59
CA VAL A 360 -10.53 9.34 6.98
C VAL A 360 -9.64 9.59 5.75
N PRO A 361 -8.84 10.66 5.75
CA PRO A 361 -7.89 10.93 4.66
C PRO A 361 -6.94 9.75 4.48
N TYR A 362 -6.40 9.64 3.26
CA TYR A 362 -5.31 8.76 2.86
C TYR A 362 -4.39 8.41 4.04
N GLY A 363 -4.43 7.15 4.47
CA GLY A 363 -3.54 6.67 5.51
C GLY A 363 -3.83 7.15 6.93
N ALA A 364 -5.05 6.87 7.38
CA ALA A 364 -5.48 6.95 8.78
C ALA A 364 -4.38 6.51 9.77
N GLU A 365 -4.10 7.36 10.74
CA GLU A 365 -3.16 7.08 11.82
C GLU A 365 -3.63 5.89 12.67
N ARG A 366 -2.67 5.07 13.12
CA ARG A 366 -2.71 4.01 14.16
C ARG A 366 -4.05 3.84 14.88
N GLY A 367 -4.54 2.59 14.87
CA GLY A 367 -5.69 2.19 15.66
C GLY A 367 -7.03 2.60 15.04
N LYS A 368 -7.16 2.66 13.71
CA LYS A 368 -8.42 3.03 13.06
C LYS A 368 -8.81 2.05 11.95
N GLY A 369 -9.88 1.28 12.15
CA GLY A 369 -10.49 0.42 11.14
C GLY A 369 -11.64 1.12 10.42
N ARG A 370 -11.86 0.83 9.13
CA ARG A 370 -13.02 1.30 8.36
C ARG A 370 -13.72 0.15 7.65
N ALA A 371 -15.05 0.15 7.69
CA ALA A 371 -15.90 -0.73 6.89
C ALA A 371 -16.91 0.11 6.09
N ALA A 372 -17.09 -0.21 4.80
CA ALA A 372 -17.98 0.51 3.89
C ALA A 372 -18.98 -0.43 3.21
N ALA A 373 -20.17 0.07 2.89
CA ALA A 373 -21.27 -0.73 2.36
C ALA A 373 -21.15 -1.10 0.87
N ASP A 374 -20.26 -0.46 0.11
CA ASP A 374 -19.97 -0.77 -1.29
C ASP A 374 -18.48 -0.54 -1.58
N VAL A 375 -17.79 -1.52 -2.19
CA VAL A 375 -16.44 -1.31 -2.74
C VAL A 375 -15.94 -2.42 -3.67
N SER A 376 -15.12 -2.00 -4.64
CA SER A 376 -14.39 -2.85 -5.57
C SER A 376 -13.02 -3.30 -5.02
N GLU A 377 -12.63 -4.53 -5.37
CA GLU A 377 -11.32 -5.13 -5.04
C GLU A 377 -10.12 -4.27 -5.46
N ALA A 378 -10.27 -3.45 -6.50
CA ALA A 378 -9.20 -2.63 -7.09
C ALA A 378 -8.63 -1.57 -6.13
N ARG A 379 -9.34 -1.23 -5.05
CA ARG A 379 -9.00 -0.12 -4.14
C ARG A 379 -8.61 -0.57 -2.73
N GLY A 380 -8.60 -1.88 -2.47
CA GLY A 380 -8.20 -2.46 -1.18
C GLY A 380 -9.12 -2.11 0.00
N VAL A 381 -10.35 -1.66 -0.28
CA VAL A 381 -11.37 -1.39 0.75
C VAL A 381 -12.19 -2.66 0.93
N LEU A 382 -12.52 -2.97 2.17
CA LEU A 382 -13.22 -4.21 2.53
C LEU A 382 -14.71 -3.94 2.68
N PRO A 383 -15.59 -4.80 2.15
CA PRO A 383 -17.02 -4.66 2.35
C PRO A 383 -17.35 -4.73 3.84
N ALA A 384 -18.40 -4.05 4.29
CA ALA A 384 -18.90 -4.18 5.66
C ALA A 384 -19.67 -5.50 5.87
N ASN A 385 -19.05 -6.63 5.53
CA ASN A 385 -19.60 -7.95 5.86
C ASN A 385 -19.43 -8.24 7.36
N LEU A 386 -20.02 -9.35 7.80
CA LEU A 386 -20.01 -9.73 9.20
C LEU A 386 -18.59 -9.99 9.70
N GLU A 387 -17.77 -10.67 8.88
CA GLU A 387 -16.40 -11.04 9.19
C GLU A 387 -15.54 -9.80 9.51
N TYR A 388 -15.64 -8.74 8.69
CA TYR A 388 -14.89 -7.50 8.90
C TYR A 388 -15.37 -6.73 10.14
N LEU A 389 -16.67 -6.71 10.39
CA LEU A 389 -17.22 -6.11 11.61
C LEU A 389 -16.78 -6.88 12.86
N GLN A 390 -16.70 -8.22 12.79
CA GLN A 390 -16.16 -9.05 13.87
C GLN A 390 -14.64 -8.89 14.06
N ALA A 391 -13.88 -8.68 12.99
CA ALA A 391 -12.44 -8.43 13.07
C ALA A 391 -12.14 -7.06 13.71
N ALA A 392 -12.97 -6.05 13.41
CA ALA A 392 -12.85 -4.67 13.89
C ALA A 392 -11.49 -4.02 13.59
N GLY A 393 -10.97 -4.32 12.42
CA GLY A 393 -9.63 -3.93 11.99
C GLY A 393 -8.94 -5.12 11.38
N VAL A 394 -8.17 -4.85 10.33
CA VAL A 394 -7.34 -5.86 9.70
C VAL A 394 -5.98 -5.27 9.38
N GLU A 395 -5.02 -6.17 9.32
CA GLU A 395 -3.73 -5.97 8.70
C GLU A 395 -3.64 -6.84 7.45
N PHE A 396 -2.82 -6.48 6.47
CA PHE A 396 -2.63 -7.32 5.30
C PHE A 396 -1.42 -8.21 5.47
N LEU A 397 -1.61 -9.50 5.22
CA LEU A 397 -0.52 -10.41 4.93
C LEU A 397 -0.21 -10.33 3.45
N VAL A 398 1.07 -10.24 3.13
CA VAL A 398 1.55 -10.20 1.76
C VAL A 398 2.44 -11.40 1.55
N VAL A 399 2.18 -12.11 0.45
CA VAL A 399 3.09 -13.09 -0.10
C VAL A 399 3.68 -12.54 -1.40
N SER A 400 5.00 -12.58 -1.54
CA SER A 400 5.69 -12.18 -2.77
C SER A 400 6.65 -13.27 -3.22
N SER A 401 6.84 -13.42 -4.53
CA SER A 401 7.91 -14.28 -5.03
C SER A 401 9.26 -13.65 -4.71
N ALA A 402 10.18 -14.47 -4.21
CA ALA A 402 11.55 -14.04 -4.00
C ALA A 402 12.27 -13.73 -5.33
N ALA A 403 11.89 -14.42 -6.41
CA ALA A 403 12.49 -14.24 -7.74
C ALA A 403 11.86 -13.08 -8.54
N ASP A 404 10.57 -12.81 -8.33
CA ASP A 404 9.88 -11.67 -8.92
C ASP A 404 8.91 -11.03 -7.91
N PRO A 405 9.38 -10.07 -7.08
CA PRO A 405 8.54 -9.43 -6.06
C PRO A 405 7.33 -8.64 -6.61
N THR A 406 7.27 -8.40 -7.92
CA THR A 406 6.08 -7.80 -8.56
C THR A 406 4.93 -8.81 -8.62
N LYS A 407 5.23 -10.11 -8.59
CA LYS A 407 4.26 -11.19 -8.40
C LYS A 407 4.03 -11.36 -6.91
N LYS A 408 2.93 -10.78 -6.46
CA LYS A 408 2.52 -10.80 -5.06
C LYS A 408 1.02 -10.89 -4.96
N ASP A 409 0.58 -11.35 -3.80
CA ASP A 409 -0.81 -11.37 -3.40
C ASP A 409 -0.95 -10.94 -1.94
N LYS A 410 -2.17 -10.59 -1.54
CA LYS A 410 -2.46 -10.16 -0.18
C LYS A 410 -3.81 -10.65 0.31
N VAL A 411 -3.88 -10.93 1.60
CA VAL A 411 -5.12 -11.30 2.30
C VAL A 411 -5.23 -10.55 3.61
N PRO A 412 -6.47 -10.24 4.07
CA PRO A 412 -6.66 -9.60 5.36
C PRO A 412 -6.48 -10.61 6.50
N ALA A 413 -5.79 -10.18 7.56
CA ALA A 413 -5.66 -10.87 8.83
C ALA A 413 -6.22 -9.99 9.95
N LYS A 414 -6.90 -10.61 10.91
CA LYS A 414 -7.52 -9.89 12.04
C LYS A 414 -6.46 -9.16 12.84
N ASN A 415 -6.61 -7.84 12.96
CA ASN A 415 -5.80 -7.00 13.81
C ASN A 415 -6.69 -5.84 14.32
N GLN A 416 -7.12 -5.92 15.58
CA GLN A 416 -8.16 -5.01 16.10
C GLN A 416 -7.62 -3.59 16.20
N ALA A 417 -8.40 -2.62 15.73
CA ALA A 417 -8.07 -1.20 15.82
C ALA A 417 -8.54 -0.61 17.16
N ASP A 418 -7.93 0.48 17.63
CA ASP A 418 -8.43 1.27 18.78
C ASP A 418 -9.84 1.85 18.54
N LEU A 419 -10.14 2.20 17.28
CA LEU A 419 -11.39 2.77 16.80
C LEU A 419 -11.83 2.02 15.54
N LEU A 420 -13.07 1.53 15.53
CA LEU A 420 -13.73 1.07 14.31
C LEU A 420 -14.69 2.17 13.83
N TYR A 421 -14.67 2.49 12.54
CA TYR A 421 -15.58 3.43 11.90
C TYR A 421 -16.37 2.73 10.79
N PHE A 422 -17.69 2.66 10.96
CA PHE A 422 -18.60 2.18 9.92
C PHE A 422 -19.28 3.35 9.22
N SER A 423 -19.31 3.32 7.89
CA SER A 423 -20.06 4.25 7.04
C SER A 423 -21.00 3.48 6.14
N GLY A 424 -22.29 3.80 6.17
CA GLY A 424 -23.28 3.19 5.30
C GLY A 424 -24.70 3.33 5.83
N HIS A 425 -25.58 2.44 5.40
CA HIS A 425 -26.99 2.51 5.78
C HIS A 425 -27.33 1.71 7.03
N GLY A 426 -28.37 2.19 7.74
CA GLY A 426 -28.96 1.53 8.90
C GLY A 426 -30.46 1.42 8.77
N ARG A 427 -31.06 0.41 9.44
CA ARG A 427 -32.51 0.27 9.51
C ARG A 427 -33.05 0.82 10.84
N VAL A 428 -33.80 1.91 10.77
CA VAL A 428 -34.57 2.49 11.89
C VAL A 428 -35.34 1.42 12.67
N ALA A 429 -36.02 0.53 11.96
CA ALA A 429 -36.94 -0.44 12.56
C ALA A 429 -36.24 -1.53 13.39
N THR A 430 -34.98 -1.83 13.09
CA THR A 430 -34.29 -3.00 13.66
C THR A 430 -32.92 -2.67 14.26
N GLY A 431 -32.43 -1.43 14.12
CA GLY A 431 -31.09 -1.04 14.56
C GLY A 431 -29.96 -1.84 13.92
N ARG A 432 -30.19 -2.36 12.71
CA ARG A 432 -29.23 -3.19 11.97
C ARG A 432 -28.47 -2.35 10.96
N ILE A 433 -27.23 -2.75 10.70
CA ILE A 433 -26.33 -2.21 9.69
C ILE A 433 -26.58 -2.95 8.36
N TYR A 434 -26.55 -2.22 7.23
CA TYR A 434 -26.69 -2.77 5.88
C TYR A 434 -25.35 -2.78 5.12
N ASN A 435 -25.16 -3.84 4.34
CA ASN A 435 -24.31 -3.82 3.16
C ASN A 435 -25.20 -3.50 1.93
N GLU A 436 -24.86 -2.46 1.16
CA GLU A 436 -25.79 -1.81 0.22
C GLU A 436 -25.98 -2.62 -1.06
N SER A 437 -25.06 -3.55 -1.39
CA SER A 437 -25.17 -4.39 -2.59
C SER A 437 -26.44 -5.25 -2.64
N TYR A 438 -27.20 -5.38 -1.54
CA TYR A 438 -28.37 -6.25 -1.44
C TYR A 438 -29.54 -5.67 -0.61
N MET A 439 -29.94 -4.41 -0.87
CA MET A 439 -31.05 -3.72 -0.18
C MET A 439 -32.37 -4.54 -0.09
N GLU A 440 -32.57 -5.56 -0.91
CA GLU A 440 -33.79 -6.37 -0.97
C GLU A 440 -33.77 -7.68 -0.16
N TRP A 441 -32.64 -8.06 0.47
CA TRP A 441 -32.46 -9.41 1.03
C TRP A 441 -32.18 -9.39 2.55
N PRO A 442 -33.00 -10.09 3.39
CA PRO A 442 -32.87 -10.11 4.85
C PRO A 442 -31.49 -10.56 5.38
N ASP A 443 -30.80 -11.40 4.61
CA ASP A 443 -29.59 -12.11 5.01
C ASP A 443 -28.31 -11.23 4.96
N HIS A 444 -28.41 -9.98 4.51
CA HIS A 444 -27.27 -9.05 4.37
C HIS A 444 -27.29 -7.90 5.38
N THR A 445 -27.91 -8.14 6.55
CA THR A 445 -27.97 -7.17 7.64
C THR A 445 -27.24 -7.69 8.87
N VAL A 446 -26.49 -6.81 9.54
CA VAL A 446 -25.73 -7.16 10.74
C VAL A 446 -26.30 -6.44 11.95
N SER A 447 -26.53 -7.17 13.04
CA SER A 447 -26.85 -6.62 14.36
C SER A 447 -25.69 -6.78 15.34
N VAL A 448 -25.80 -6.10 16.48
CA VAL A 448 -24.86 -6.27 17.59
C VAL A 448 -24.76 -7.71 18.08
N ALA A 449 -25.84 -8.50 18.01
CA ALA A 449 -25.84 -9.90 18.40
C ALA A 449 -25.04 -10.79 17.42
N ASP A 450 -25.05 -10.47 16.12
CA ASP A 450 -24.30 -11.22 15.12
C ASP A 450 -22.79 -10.95 15.24
N ILE A 451 -22.43 -9.71 15.61
CA ILE A 451 -21.06 -9.31 15.88
C ILE A 451 -20.51 -10.02 17.12
N ASP A 452 -21.34 -10.22 18.15
CA ASP A 452 -20.93 -10.74 19.46
C ASP A 452 -19.66 -10.04 20.00
N PRO A 453 -19.76 -8.75 20.38
CA PRO A 453 -18.62 -7.96 20.85
C PRO A 453 -17.83 -8.61 21.98
N GLY A 454 -18.51 -9.32 22.90
CA GLY A 454 -17.87 -9.98 24.04
C GLY A 454 -16.90 -11.10 23.62
N SER A 455 -17.15 -11.75 22.48
CA SER A 455 -16.26 -12.78 21.92
C SER A 455 -15.27 -12.20 20.91
N ASN A 456 -15.70 -11.23 20.11
CA ASN A 456 -14.93 -10.80 18.94
C ASN A 456 -14.08 -9.54 19.18
N TRP A 457 -14.44 -8.67 20.12
CA TRP A 457 -13.79 -7.37 20.36
C TRP A 457 -13.00 -7.32 21.66
N THR A 458 -12.33 -8.42 22.01
CA THR A 458 -11.70 -8.57 23.33
C THR A 458 -10.36 -7.86 23.47
N GLN A 459 -9.82 -7.26 22.40
CA GLN A 459 -8.47 -6.71 22.35
C GLN A 459 -8.47 -5.40 21.56
N ASP A 460 -7.77 -4.39 22.09
CA ASP A 460 -7.48 -3.05 21.54
C ASP A 460 -8.68 -2.14 21.18
N LEU A 461 -9.84 -2.66 20.77
CA LEU A 461 -10.99 -1.87 20.34
C LEU A 461 -11.66 -1.11 21.49
N ASP A 462 -11.40 0.19 21.54
CA ASP A 462 -11.90 1.12 22.54
C ASP A 462 -13.17 1.85 22.09
N CYS A 463 -13.33 2.12 20.80
CA CYS A 463 -14.47 2.87 20.28
C CYS A 463 -15.04 2.28 18.99
N PHE A 464 -16.36 2.23 18.89
CA PHE A 464 -17.05 1.98 17.63
C PHE A 464 -17.90 3.19 17.24
N THR A 465 -17.68 3.68 16.03
CA THR A 465 -18.43 4.79 15.45
C THR A 465 -19.28 4.29 14.30
N ILE A 466 -20.59 4.47 14.41
CA ILE A 466 -21.57 4.07 13.42
C ILE A 466 -22.13 5.32 12.73
N SER A 467 -21.53 5.69 11.60
CA SER A 467 -22.02 6.76 10.72
C SER A 467 -23.07 6.22 9.76
N GLY A 468 -24.11 5.60 10.31
CA GLY A 468 -25.24 5.09 9.55
C GLY A 468 -26.56 5.64 10.05
N CYS A 469 -27.49 5.85 9.11
CA CYS A 469 -28.79 6.42 9.44
C CYS A 469 -29.52 5.54 10.46
N SER A 470 -29.80 6.11 11.63
CA SER A 470 -30.74 5.59 12.64
C SER A 470 -30.41 4.22 13.23
N VAL A 471 -29.14 3.80 13.21
CA VAL A 471 -28.70 2.55 13.86
C VAL A 471 -28.78 2.67 15.38
N LEU A 472 -28.28 3.77 15.95
CA LEU A 472 -28.15 3.98 17.39
C LEU A 472 -29.37 4.64 18.04
N GLN A 473 -30.56 4.54 17.45
CA GLN A 473 -31.73 5.26 17.97
C GLN A 473 -31.95 5.13 19.49
N ILE A 474 -32.08 6.28 20.17
CA ILE A 474 -32.17 6.43 21.63
C ILE A 474 -33.50 7.10 22.05
N TYR A 475 -34.64 6.59 21.58
CA TYR A 475 -35.95 7.21 21.81
C TYR A 475 -36.39 7.24 23.27
N THR A 476 -36.12 6.17 24.00
CA THR A 476 -36.43 6.01 25.43
C THR A 476 -35.65 6.97 26.32
N ILE A 477 -34.60 7.58 25.78
CA ILE A 477 -33.76 8.58 26.46
C ILE A 477 -34.13 10.00 26.00
N THR A 478 -34.59 10.15 24.76
CA THR A 478 -34.89 11.47 24.18
C THR A 478 -36.35 11.91 24.29
N ASP A 479 -37.26 11.01 24.71
CA ASP A 479 -38.72 11.20 24.72
C ASP A 479 -39.30 11.61 23.35
N ILE A 480 -38.61 11.31 22.25
CA ILE A 480 -39.04 11.62 20.87
C ILE A 480 -39.58 10.34 20.22
N PRO A 481 -40.89 10.20 20.00
CA PRO A 481 -41.45 9.00 19.36
C PRO A 481 -41.11 8.90 17.87
N VAL A 482 -40.52 7.75 17.52
CA VAL A 482 -40.36 7.15 16.19
C VAL A 482 -41.63 6.86 15.41
N GLN A 483 -42.18 7.78 14.62
CA GLN A 483 -43.23 7.42 13.65
C GLN A 483 -42.63 7.13 12.28
N VAL A 484 -42.71 5.87 11.83
CA VAL A 484 -42.37 5.50 10.45
C VAL A 484 -43.66 5.31 9.68
N HIS A 485 -43.81 6.06 8.59
CA HIS A 485 -44.89 5.87 7.64
C HIS A 485 -44.53 4.74 6.69
N ASN A 486 -45.31 3.67 6.71
CA ASN A 486 -45.14 2.51 5.84
C ASN A 486 -45.74 2.81 4.45
N GLU A 487 -45.32 2.05 3.44
CA GLU A 487 -45.80 2.20 2.05
C GLU A 487 -47.31 2.02 1.90
N ASP A 488 -47.94 1.26 2.81
CA ASP A 488 -49.39 1.06 2.87
C ASP A 488 -50.16 2.22 3.53
N GLY A 489 -49.46 3.31 3.90
CA GLY A 489 -50.03 4.48 4.57
C GLY A 489 -50.26 4.31 6.07
N SER A 490 -49.94 3.14 6.65
CA SER A 490 -49.95 2.95 8.10
C SER A 490 -48.74 3.63 8.77
N THR A 491 -48.83 3.86 10.07
CA THR A 491 -47.74 4.45 10.85
C THR A 491 -47.35 3.49 11.97
N THR A 492 -46.11 3.01 11.96
CA THR A 492 -45.55 2.19 13.05
C THR A 492 -44.86 3.12 14.04
N THR A 493 -45.24 3.03 15.32
CA THR A 493 -44.54 3.70 16.42
C THR A 493 -43.57 2.72 17.07
N TYR A 494 -42.28 3.02 17.01
CA TYR A 494 -41.24 2.20 17.66
C TYR A 494 -41.01 2.69 19.10
N THR A 495 -41.10 1.77 20.05
CA THR A 495 -40.88 2.04 21.49
C THR A 495 -39.55 1.51 22.02
N ASN A 496 -38.87 0.66 21.26
CA ASN A 496 -37.57 0.12 21.62
C ASN A 496 -36.47 1.05 21.09
N SER A 497 -35.41 1.22 21.86
CA SER A 497 -34.23 2.03 21.49
C SER A 497 -33.08 1.10 21.11
N PRO A 498 -32.85 0.81 19.81
CA PRO A 498 -31.75 -0.07 19.43
C PRO A 498 -30.39 0.45 19.90
N GLY A 499 -30.21 1.77 20.03
CA GLY A 499 -29.01 2.36 20.60
C GLY A 499 -28.75 1.95 22.05
N VAL A 500 -29.80 1.65 22.84
CA VAL A 500 -29.66 1.11 24.20
C VAL A 500 -29.20 -0.34 24.14
N ASP A 501 -29.75 -1.15 23.24
CA ASP A 501 -29.33 -2.55 23.05
C ASP A 501 -27.86 -2.65 22.62
N TRP A 502 -27.44 -1.78 21.69
CA TRP A 502 -26.05 -1.61 21.30
C TRP A 502 -25.18 -1.17 22.49
N ALA A 503 -25.63 -0.22 23.29
CA ALA A 503 -24.90 0.23 24.48
C ALA A 503 -24.71 -0.91 25.49
N ASP A 504 -25.78 -1.60 25.87
CA ASP A 504 -25.79 -2.69 26.86
C ASP A 504 -24.88 -3.86 26.47
N THR A 505 -24.74 -4.11 25.16
CA THR A 505 -23.93 -5.21 24.63
C THR A 505 -22.48 -4.81 24.35
N CYS A 506 -22.22 -3.56 23.97
CA CYS A 506 -20.88 -3.13 23.55
C CYS A 506 -20.08 -2.42 24.64
N LEU A 507 -20.70 -1.67 25.55
CA LEU A 507 -19.98 -0.76 26.45
C LEU A 507 -19.52 -1.41 27.74
N LEU A 508 -18.30 -1.08 28.14
CA LEU A 508 -17.72 -1.42 29.42
C LEU A 508 -18.54 -0.79 30.55
N GLY A 509 -18.81 -1.55 31.61
CA GLY A 509 -19.56 -1.06 32.78
C GLY A 509 -21.09 -1.21 32.69
N ARG A 510 -21.60 -1.83 31.61
CA ARG A 510 -23.02 -2.23 31.50
C ARG A 510 -23.17 -3.74 31.71
N SER A 511 -24.40 -4.24 31.79
CA SER A 511 -24.69 -5.68 31.92
C SER A 511 -25.60 -6.12 30.77
N PRO A 512 -25.19 -7.08 29.92
CA PRO A 512 -24.04 -7.97 30.06
C PRO A 512 -22.66 -7.30 29.88
N GLY A 513 -22.63 -6.11 29.25
CA GLY A 513 -21.42 -5.31 29.08
C GLY A 513 -20.54 -5.82 27.95
N GLY A 514 -19.82 -4.89 27.33
CA GLY A 514 -18.87 -5.19 26.26
C GLY A 514 -17.51 -4.52 26.47
N PRO A 515 -16.62 -4.64 25.49
CA PRO A 515 -15.23 -4.19 25.62
C PRO A 515 -15.04 -2.70 25.33
N LEU A 516 -16.02 -2.03 24.69
CA LEU A 516 -15.85 -0.66 24.22
C LEU A 516 -15.88 0.33 25.39
N LYS A 517 -14.99 1.32 25.35
CA LYS A 517 -15.05 2.51 26.20
C LYS A 517 -16.10 3.50 25.69
N ALA A 518 -16.34 3.56 24.38
CA ALA A 518 -17.34 4.47 23.80
C ALA A 518 -18.03 3.93 22.54
N LEU A 519 -19.28 4.35 22.36
CA LEU A 519 -20.10 4.07 21.19
C LEU A 519 -20.64 5.38 20.66
N CYS A 520 -20.32 5.69 19.41
CA CYS A 520 -20.65 6.96 18.76
C CYS A 520 -21.47 6.73 17.49
N GLY A 521 -22.33 7.67 17.14
CA GLY A 521 -23.07 7.61 15.88
C GLY A 521 -24.21 8.62 15.81
N TYR A 522 -25.25 8.25 15.07
CA TYR A 522 -26.43 9.10 14.88
C TYR A 522 -27.70 8.39 15.33
N TYR A 523 -28.54 9.09 16.08
CA TYR A 523 -29.86 8.58 16.51
C TYR A 523 -30.95 8.86 15.47
N GLY A 524 -30.60 9.48 14.34
CA GLY A 524 -31.50 9.74 13.23
C GLY A 524 -30.74 9.76 11.91
N SER A 525 -31.03 10.73 11.05
CA SER A 525 -30.32 10.92 9.78
C SER A 525 -28.83 11.18 10.02
N ALA A 526 -27.98 10.32 9.46
CA ALA A 526 -26.56 10.59 9.33
C ALA A 526 -26.36 11.64 8.21
N PRO A 527 -25.38 12.54 8.36
CA PRO A 527 -25.14 13.61 7.41
C PRO A 527 -24.41 13.08 6.16
N ARG A 528 -24.74 13.66 5.01
CA ARG A 528 -24.07 13.37 3.73
C ARG A 528 -22.87 14.28 3.53
N ASP A 529 -21.73 13.71 3.17
CA ASP A 529 -20.50 14.48 2.90
C ASP A 529 -20.59 15.33 1.63
N SER A 530 -21.42 14.92 0.67
CA SER A 530 -21.70 15.67 -0.55
C SER A 530 -22.47 16.97 -0.31
N VAL A 531 -23.20 17.07 0.80
CA VAL A 531 -24.11 18.19 1.11
C VAL A 531 -23.63 19.01 2.31
N THR A 532 -22.94 18.39 3.26
CA THR A 532 -22.58 19.01 4.54
C THR A 532 -21.07 19.21 4.62
N LYS A 533 -20.61 20.39 4.18
CA LYS A 533 -19.23 20.82 4.35
C LYS A 533 -19.13 21.82 5.49
N THR A 534 -18.03 21.77 6.23
CA THR A 534 -17.71 22.83 7.19
C THR A 534 -17.48 24.16 6.48
N ALA A 535 -17.47 25.27 7.23
CA ALA A 535 -17.29 26.60 6.67
C ALA A 535 -15.97 26.77 5.88
N ASP A 536 -14.97 25.93 6.15
CA ASP A 536 -13.68 25.84 5.45
C ASP A 536 -13.64 24.76 4.35
N GLY A 537 -14.79 24.20 3.96
CA GLY A 537 -14.93 23.32 2.81
C GLY A 537 -14.54 21.85 3.03
N ARG A 538 -14.20 21.45 4.26
CA ARG A 538 -13.89 20.05 4.59
C ARG A 538 -15.16 19.21 4.69
N ALA A 539 -15.05 17.93 4.36
CA ALA A 539 -16.13 16.99 4.62
C ALA A 539 -16.34 16.87 6.13
N LEU A 540 -17.59 16.85 6.57
CA LEU A 540 -17.98 16.73 7.97
C LEU A 540 -17.26 15.57 8.66
N THR A 541 -17.22 14.43 7.99
CA THR A 541 -16.66 13.23 8.57
C THR A 541 -15.13 13.27 8.70
N GLN A 542 -14.41 14.08 7.89
CA GLN A 542 -12.98 14.38 8.08
C GLN A 542 -12.71 15.19 9.35
N VAL A 543 -13.61 16.12 9.70
CA VAL A 543 -13.52 16.89 10.94
C VAL A 543 -13.77 15.99 12.16
N VAL A 544 -14.70 15.05 12.01
CA VAL A 544 -15.01 14.04 13.03
C VAL A 544 -13.84 13.08 13.24
N ALA A 545 -13.27 12.50 12.18
CA ALA A 545 -12.10 11.64 12.29
C ALA A 545 -10.91 12.37 12.93
N SER A 546 -10.65 13.63 12.54
CA SER A 546 -9.55 14.43 13.12
C SER A 546 -9.75 14.74 14.62
N ALA A 547 -10.99 14.84 15.09
CA ALA A 547 -11.27 15.05 16.52
C ALA A 547 -11.08 13.76 17.34
N LEU A 548 -11.36 12.62 16.69
CA LEU A 548 -11.18 11.28 17.24
C LEU A 548 -9.70 10.85 17.23
N THR A 549 -8.85 11.37 16.35
CA THR A 549 -7.41 11.01 16.27
C THR A 549 -6.53 11.59 17.39
N CYS A 550 -6.98 12.64 18.10
CA CYS A 550 -6.19 13.29 19.15
C CYS A 550 -6.24 12.53 20.48
N ASN A 551 -5.38 11.51 20.65
CA ASN A 551 -4.97 10.87 21.93
C ASN A 551 -6.04 10.88 23.06
N ASN A 552 -7.23 10.35 22.80
CA ASN A 552 -8.35 10.30 23.74
C ASN A 552 -8.33 8.96 24.49
N SER A 553 -7.83 8.94 25.73
CA SER A 553 -7.61 7.70 26.49
C SER A 553 -8.82 7.22 27.31
N SER A 554 -9.98 7.88 27.20
CA SER A 554 -11.19 7.54 27.99
C SER A 554 -12.46 7.59 27.14
N GLY A 555 -13.48 6.79 27.51
CA GLY A 555 -14.78 6.77 26.83
C GLY A 555 -15.44 8.14 26.74
N ALA A 556 -15.43 8.90 27.84
CA ALA A 556 -15.93 10.26 27.89
C ALA A 556 -15.21 11.21 26.91
N ALA A 557 -13.90 11.03 26.70
CA ALA A 557 -13.13 11.85 25.77
C ALA A 557 -13.52 11.53 24.31
N TRP A 558 -13.69 10.25 23.96
CA TRP A 558 -14.20 9.83 22.66
C TRP A 558 -15.60 10.40 22.38
N ALA A 559 -16.52 10.24 23.34
CA ALA A 559 -17.87 10.78 23.23
C ALA A 559 -17.87 12.30 23.09
N ALA A 560 -17.11 13.02 23.91
CA ALA A 560 -17.00 14.48 23.83
C ALA A 560 -16.40 14.95 22.50
N ALA A 561 -15.39 14.24 21.97
CA ALA A 561 -14.80 14.53 20.67
C ALA A 561 -15.82 14.34 19.53
N TRP A 562 -16.56 13.23 19.53
CA TRP A 562 -17.64 12.96 18.58
C TRP A 562 -18.70 14.07 18.61
N MET A 563 -19.19 14.41 19.81
CA MET A 563 -20.21 15.43 20.00
C MET A 563 -19.73 16.83 19.57
N THR A 564 -18.48 17.18 19.90
CA THR A 564 -17.86 18.46 19.51
C THR A 564 -17.72 18.58 17.99
N ALA A 565 -17.27 17.52 17.34
CA ALA A 565 -17.17 17.49 15.89
C ALA A 565 -18.54 17.62 15.21
N ASN A 566 -19.58 17.06 15.85
CA ASN A 566 -20.97 17.15 15.43
C ASN A 566 -21.74 18.39 15.92
N SER A 567 -21.05 19.41 16.43
CA SER A 567 -21.71 20.63 16.95
C SER A 567 -22.15 21.58 15.83
N GLU A 568 -23.28 22.26 16.02
CA GLU A 568 -23.76 23.30 15.09
C GLU A 568 -22.72 24.41 14.86
N THR A 569 -21.93 24.73 15.88
CA THR A 569 -20.83 25.71 15.78
C THR A 569 -19.75 25.31 14.78
N ARG A 570 -19.57 24.01 14.51
CA ARG A 570 -18.61 23.52 13.52
C ARG A 570 -19.26 23.23 12.17
N LEU A 571 -20.54 22.85 12.15
CA LEU A 571 -21.19 22.28 10.98
C LEU A 571 -22.29 23.14 10.37
N GLY A 572 -22.70 24.21 11.06
CA GLY A 572 -23.77 25.11 10.62
C GLY A 572 -25.18 24.51 10.70
N VAL A 573 -25.34 23.22 10.99
CA VAL A 573 -26.63 22.53 11.13
C VAL A 573 -26.63 21.55 12.30
N GLY A 574 -27.77 21.41 12.99
CA GLY A 574 -27.97 20.44 14.05
C GLY A 574 -28.03 19.02 13.49
N VAL A 575 -26.91 18.31 13.54
CA VAL A 575 -26.86 16.88 13.20
C VAL A 575 -27.33 16.05 14.39
N LYS A 576 -28.12 15.01 14.10
CA LYS A 576 -28.74 14.10 15.09
C LYS A 576 -27.71 13.13 15.68
N ALA A 577 -26.58 13.66 16.13
CA ALA A 577 -25.47 12.90 16.70
C ALA A 577 -25.79 12.45 18.12
N CYS A 578 -25.32 11.26 18.47
CA CYS A 578 -25.31 10.73 19.83
C CYS A 578 -23.99 10.03 20.14
N ALA A 579 -23.65 9.95 21.42
CA ALA A 579 -22.52 9.18 21.93
C ALA A 579 -22.84 8.61 23.32
N MET A 580 -22.12 7.57 23.72
CA MET A 580 -22.33 6.81 24.97
C MET A 580 -20.98 6.28 25.48
N ASP A 581 -20.73 6.29 26.80
CA ASP A 581 -19.45 5.86 27.41
C ASP A 581 -19.58 4.82 28.53
N GLY A 582 -20.73 4.16 28.61
CA GLY A 582 -21.07 3.19 29.66
C GLY A 582 -21.76 3.81 30.87
N SER A 583 -21.57 5.10 31.12
CA SER A 583 -22.17 5.82 32.27
C SER A 583 -23.13 6.95 31.87
N THR A 584 -22.90 7.52 30.68
CA THR A 584 -23.54 8.75 30.24
C THR A 584 -24.00 8.62 28.80
N TYR A 585 -25.12 9.27 28.50
CA TYR A 585 -25.64 9.45 27.15
C TYR A 585 -25.54 10.93 26.75
N TRP A 586 -25.03 11.19 25.55
CA TRP A 586 -24.99 12.52 24.94
C TRP A 586 -25.75 12.52 23.63
N TRP A 587 -26.50 13.60 23.37
CA TRP A 587 -27.14 13.80 22.08
C TRP A 587 -27.39 15.29 21.79
N ASN A 588 -27.41 15.63 20.51
CA ASN A 588 -27.78 16.97 20.05
C ASN A 588 -29.27 16.97 19.71
N LYS A 589 -30.09 17.70 20.49
CA LYS A 589 -31.50 17.91 20.12
C LYS A 589 -31.54 18.92 18.97
N PRO A 590 -32.26 18.67 17.86
CA PRO A 590 -32.45 19.69 16.84
C PRO A 590 -33.25 20.81 17.50
N ASN A 591 -32.81 22.05 17.37
CA ASN A 591 -33.67 23.19 17.70
C ASN A 591 -34.92 23.10 16.82
N LEU A 592 -36.03 22.64 17.40
CA LEU A 592 -37.36 22.77 16.83
C LEU A 592 -37.60 24.27 16.69
N VAL A 593 -37.44 24.79 15.47
CA VAL A 593 -37.66 26.21 15.15
C VAL A 593 -39.09 26.58 15.53
N LEU A 594 -39.22 27.22 16.70
CA LEU A 594 -40.31 28.14 17.01
C LEU A 594 -39.71 29.35 17.74
N LEU A 595 -39.53 30.43 16.97
CA LEU A 595 -39.26 31.83 17.35
C LEU A 595 -37.79 32.27 17.53
N PRO A 596 -37.48 33.56 17.26
CA PRO A 596 -36.12 34.04 17.09
C PRO A 596 -35.53 34.44 18.45
N LEU A 597 -34.64 33.61 18.98
CA LEU A 597 -33.70 33.98 20.04
C LEU A 597 -32.30 33.43 19.66
N PRO A 598 -31.21 34.05 20.15
CA PRO A 598 -29.86 33.81 19.64
C PRO A 598 -29.37 32.38 19.93
N PRO A 599 -28.41 31.86 19.12
CA PRO A 599 -28.00 30.46 19.16
C PRO A 599 -27.16 30.16 20.40
N HIS A 600 -27.76 29.49 21.37
CA HIS A 600 -27.06 28.79 22.44
C HIS A 600 -27.60 27.36 22.47
N ASN A 601 -26.76 26.37 22.14
CA ASN A 601 -27.13 24.96 22.31
C ASN A 601 -26.92 24.55 23.77
N GLU A 602 -27.95 23.97 24.37
CA GLU A 602 -27.86 23.22 25.61
C GLU A 602 -27.48 21.76 25.27
N TRP A 603 -26.32 21.31 25.73
CA TRP A 603 -25.99 19.88 25.73
C TRP A 603 -26.86 19.21 26.80
N HIS A 604 -27.63 18.20 26.42
CA HIS A 604 -28.30 17.35 27.40
C HIS A 604 -27.36 16.20 27.77
N VAL A 605 -27.03 16.14 29.06
CA VAL A 605 -26.21 15.09 29.65
C VAL A 605 -27.10 14.38 30.66
N GLU A 606 -27.40 13.12 30.39
CA GLU A 606 -28.08 12.26 31.35
C GLU A 606 -27.08 11.22 31.87
N THR A 607 -26.72 11.35 33.14
CA THR A 607 -25.92 10.35 33.86
C THR A 607 -26.87 9.30 34.38
N SER A 608 -26.79 8.07 33.86
CA SER A 608 -27.57 6.98 34.43
C SER A 608 -26.81 6.41 35.63
N ALA A 609 -27.39 6.51 36.82
CA ALA A 609 -26.95 5.72 37.97
C ALA A 609 -27.50 4.30 37.79
N TYR A 610 -26.69 3.39 37.24
CA TYR A 610 -26.96 1.95 37.23
C TYR A 610 -26.07 1.24 38.24
#